data_AF-A0A5N5ICA4-F1
#
_entry.id   AF-A0A5N5ICA4-F1
#
_cell.length_a   1.000
_cell.length_b   1.000
_cell.length_c   1.000
_cell.angle_alpha   90.00
_cell.angle_beta   90.00
_cell.angle_gamma   90.00
#
_symmetry.space_group_name_H-M   'P 1'
#
loop_
_entity.id
_entity.type
_entity.pdbx_description
1 polymer ?
#
loop_
_entity_poly.entity_id
_entity_poly.type
_entity_poly.pdbx_seq_one_letter_code
_entity_poly.pdbx_strand_id
1 'polypeptide(L)'
;MSRLLQKVPLASVFQSFTGTHGRSGSRVFEMVRNNVIVGLSSSRKSISGFRTFCTGKDLSIKKCVSCDSKDMRPMTEQAANELITKVDGWNLVREDDALRLKRSWKVKTFTKGLEMFKLIADLAEAEGHHPDLHLVGWNNVTVEIWTHAVGGLTENDFILAAKINGISMQNLLRRKATN
;
A
#
# COMPACT_ATOMS: atom_id res chain seq x y z
N MET A 1 15.55 16.33 46.33
CA MET A 1 15.38 15.15 47.20
C MET A 1 14.76 14.04 46.38
N SER A 2 15.62 13.10 45.97
CA SER A 2 15.36 12.06 44.98
C SER A 2 14.72 10.83 45.62
N ARG A 3 13.65 10.27 45.02
CA ARG A 3 13.16 8.90 45.28
C ARG A 3 12.74 8.32 43.94
N LEU A 4 13.61 7.50 43.35
CA LEU A 4 13.64 6.03 43.43
C LEU A 4 12.66 5.39 42.44
N LEU A 5 13.25 5.07 41.28
CA LEU A 5 12.74 4.17 40.25
C LEU A 5 12.58 2.77 40.83
N GLN A 6 11.36 2.22 40.79
CA GLN A 6 11.12 0.81 41.09
C GLN A 6 11.24 0.01 39.80
N LYS A 7 12.33 -0.75 39.69
CA LYS A 7 12.61 -1.70 38.60
C LYS A 7 11.74 -2.95 38.79
N VAL A 8 11.02 -3.34 37.75
CA VAL A 8 10.27 -4.60 37.67
C VAL A 8 11.17 -5.65 36.99
N PRO A 9 11.31 -6.88 37.53
CA PRO A 9 12.20 -7.87 36.95
C PRO A 9 11.60 -8.55 35.71
N LEU A 10 12.44 -8.67 34.67
CA LEU A 10 12.24 -9.52 33.48
C LEU A 10 12.32 -10.99 33.90
N ALA A 11 11.23 -11.74 33.68
CA ALA A 11 11.26 -13.20 33.69
C ALA A 11 11.11 -13.71 32.26
N SER A 12 12.20 -14.27 31.76
CA SER A 12 12.30 -15.07 30.55
C SER A 12 11.55 -16.39 30.72
N VAL A 13 10.68 -16.73 29.79
CA VAL A 13 10.23 -18.12 29.60
C VAL A 13 10.52 -18.51 28.16
N PHE A 14 11.69 -19.13 27.98
CA PHE A 14 11.99 -19.99 26.85
C PHE A 14 11.21 -21.29 27.01
N GLN A 15 10.39 -21.67 26.03
CA GLN A 15 10.07 -23.07 25.78
C GLN A 15 10.13 -23.35 24.28
N SER A 16 11.23 -24.00 23.93
CA SER A 16 11.51 -24.62 22.65
C SER A 16 10.63 -25.88 22.52
N PHE A 17 9.80 -25.95 21.48
CA PHE A 17 9.21 -27.22 21.04
C PHE A 17 9.91 -27.69 19.77
N THR A 18 10.78 -28.69 19.95
CA THR A 18 11.32 -29.51 18.88
C THR A 18 10.26 -30.52 18.44
N GLY A 19 9.77 -30.37 17.21
CA GLY A 19 8.94 -31.36 16.52
C GLY A 19 9.74 -32.04 15.41
N THR A 20 9.96 -33.36 15.55
CA THR A 20 10.57 -34.26 14.57
C THR A 20 9.52 -34.91 13.65
N HIS A 21 9.99 -35.44 12.52
CA HIS A 21 9.29 -36.19 11.44
C HIS A 21 8.78 -35.32 10.28
N GLY A 22 8.97 -35.65 9.00
CA GLY A 22 9.56 -36.83 8.36
C GLY A 22 9.32 -36.78 6.85
N ARG A 23 10.39 -37.07 6.09
CA ARG A 23 10.47 -37.79 4.81
C ARG A 23 9.39 -37.59 3.71
N SER A 24 9.86 -36.97 2.61
CA SER A 24 9.79 -37.37 1.18
C SER A 24 8.42 -37.62 0.51
N GLY A 25 8.20 -36.89 -0.59
CA GLY A 25 7.16 -37.17 -1.58
C GLY A 25 7.32 -36.31 -2.82
N SER A 26 8.27 -36.66 -3.67
CA SER A 26 8.40 -36.14 -5.05
C SER A 26 7.22 -36.63 -5.90
N ARG A 27 6.45 -35.70 -6.46
CA ARG A 27 5.60 -35.96 -7.63
C ARG A 27 5.78 -34.85 -8.65
N VAL A 28 6.74 -35.11 -9.53
CA VAL A 28 6.87 -34.50 -10.85
C VAL A 28 5.59 -34.83 -11.61
N PHE A 29 4.81 -33.81 -11.97
CA PHE A 29 3.78 -33.94 -12.99
C PHE A 29 4.37 -33.43 -14.30
N GLU A 30 4.88 -34.38 -15.09
CA GLU A 30 5.16 -34.23 -16.50
C GLU A 30 3.90 -34.60 -17.27
N MET A 31 3.33 -33.66 -18.04
CA MET A 31 2.35 -33.99 -19.07
C MET A 31 2.55 -33.16 -20.33
N VAL A 32 3.08 -33.87 -21.32
CA VAL A 32 2.65 -33.94 -22.73
C VAL A 32 2.77 -32.66 -23.58
N ARG A 33 3.79 -32.76 -24.44
CA ARG A 33 4.00 -32.05 -25.70
C ARG A 33 2.76 -32.12 -26.59
N ASN A 34 2.38 -31.00 -27.21
CA ASN A 34 1.74 -31.03 -28.52
C ASN A 34 2.46 -30.04 -29.44
N ASN A 35 3.18 -30.62 -30.41
CA ASN A 35 3.72 -29.96 -31.59
C ASN A 35 2.58 -29.71 -32.59
N VAL A 36 2.44 -28.48 -33.07
CA VAL A 36 2.00 -28.23 -34.45
C VAL A 36 2.98 -27.23 -35.06
N ILE A 37 3.76 -27.73 -36.02
CA ILE A 37 4.49 -26.93 -37.00
C ILE A 37 3.56 -26.74 -38.20
N VAL A 38 3.28 -25.49 -38.56
CA VAL A 38 3.10 -24.94 -39.92
C VAL A 38 2.92 -23.43 -39.71
N GLY A 39 3.48 -22.48 -40.45
CA GLY A 39 4.39 -22.47 -41.58
C GLY A 39 4.88 -21.01 -41.70
N LEU A 40 6.08 -20.83 -42.22
CA LEU A 40 6.66 -19.52 -42.51
C LEU A 40 5.83 -18.82 -43.61
N SER A 41 5.38 -17.59 -43.37
CA SER A 41 5.30 -16.60 -44.46
C SER A 41 5.45 -15.18 -43.92
N SER A 42 6.51 -14.55 -44.45
CA SER A 42 6.85 -13.15 -44.36
C SER A 42 5.67 -12.21 -44.60
N SER A 43 5.40 -11.29 -43.67
CA SER A 43 5.32 -9.86 -43.99
C SER A 43 5.30 -9.01 -42.72
N ARG A 44 6.32 -8.16 -42.58
CA ARG A 44 6.39 -7.13 -41.53
C ARG A 44 5.33 -6.07 -41.81
N LYS A 45 4.46 -5.80 -40.83
CA LYS A 45 3.97 -4.43 -40.59
C LYS A 45 4.00 -4.15 -39.09
N SER A 46 4.92 -3.24 -38.75
CA SER A 46 5.02 -2.54 -37.48
C SER A 46 3.70 -1.88 -37.14
N ILE A 47 3.04 -2.34 -36.08
CA ILE A 47 2.03 -1.55 -35.36
C ILE A 47 2.64 -1.25 -34.00
N SER A 48 3.32 -0.10 -33.96
CA SER A 48 3.82 0.53 -32.75
C SER A 48 2.65 1.04 -31.93
N GLY A 49 2.64 0.70 -30.64
CA GLY A 49 1.87 1.45 -29.64
C GLY A 49 0.90 0.64 -28.80
N PHE A 50 1.26 -0.58 -28.38
CA PHE A 50 0.60 -1.17 -27.22
C PHE A 50 1.03 -0.36 -25.99
N ARG A 51 0.24 0.64 -25.59
CA ARG A 51 0.34 1.25 -24.26
C ARG A 51 0.08 0.13 -23.26
N THR A 52 1.14 -0.40 -22.65
CA THR A 52 1.00 -1.20 -21.44
C THR A 52 0.34 -0.30 -20.40
N PHE A 53 -0.95 -0.50 -20.18
CA PHE A 53 -1.65 0.09 -19.05
C PHE A 53 -1.05 -0.54 -17.79
N CYS A 54 -0.05 0.11 -17.20
CA CYS A 54 0.40 -0.22 -15.86
C CYS A 54 -0.76 0.06 -14.91
N THR A 55 -1.51 -0.97 -14.54
CA THR A 55 -2.65 -0.86 -13.62
C THR A 55 -2.16 -0.54 -12.21
N GLY A 56 -3.05 -0.08 -11.32
CA GLY A 56 -2.73 0.12 -9.90
C GLY A 56 -2.12 -1.11 -9.19
N LYS A 57 -2.29 -2.30 -9.78
CA LYS A 57 -1.70 -3.56 -9.34
C LYS A 57 -0.16 -3.55 -9.36
N ASP A 58 0.46 -2.73 -10.21
CA ASP A 58 1.93 -2.66 -10.31
C ASP A 58 2.53 -1.88 -9.13
N LEU A 59 1.82 -0.87 -8.62
CA LEU A 59 2.28 -0.07 -7.46
C LEU A 59 2.13 -0.84 -6.15
N SER A 60 1.07 -1.63 -6.00
CA SER A 60 0.83 -2.37 -4.75
C SER A 60 1.83 -3.49 -4.49
N ILE A 61 2.58 -3.94 -5.52
CA ILE A 61 3.63 -4.97 -5.39
C ILE A 61 4.97 -4.35 -4.97
N LYS A 62 5.19 -3.06 -5.24
CA LYS A 62 6.44 -2.38 -4.89
C LYS A 62 6.59 -2.20 -3.38
N LYS A 63 7.81 -1.98 -2.92
CA LYS A 63 8.14 -1.66 -1.53
C LYS A 63 8.56 -0.21 -1.42
N CYS A 64 8.11 0.49 -0.38
CA CYS A 64 8.61 1.82 -0.08
C CYS A 64 10.11 1.81 0.22
N VAL A 65 10.79 2.88 -0.17
CA VAL A 65 12.20 3.14 0.17
C VAL A 65 12.24 4.06 1.39
N SER A 66 13.29 3.98 2.22
CA SER A 66 13.42 4.87 3.38
C SER A 66 13.39 6.36 2.98
N CYS A 67 12.56 7.12 3.68
CA CYS A 67 12.33 8.55 3.43
C CYS A 67 13.52 9.45 3.80
N ASP A 68 14.49 8.94 4.56
CA ASP A 68 15.69 9.69 4.99
C ASP A 68 16.85 9.62 3.99
N SER A 69 16.61 9.03 2.82
CA SER A 69 17.62 8.88 1.78
C SER A 69 18.01 10.26 1.22
N LYS A 70 19.31 10.59 1.25
CA LYS A 70 19.86 11.89 0.78
C LYS A 70 19.51 12.24 -0.67
N ASP A 71 19.22 11.25 -1.48
CA ASP A 71 18.93 11.39 -2.90
C ASP A 71 17.43 11.52 -3.20
N MET A 72 16.57 11.41 -2.19
CA MET A 72 15.13 11.51 -2.38
C MET A 72 14.73 12.96 -2.65
N ARG A 73 13.93 13.17 -3.70
CA ARG A 73 13.42 14.47 -4.12
C ARG A 73 11.92 14.38 -4.36
N PRO A 74 11.17 15.46 -4.13
CA PRO A 74 9.76 15.48 -4.51
C PRO A 74 9.64 15.33 -6.03
N MET A 75 8.64 14.58 -6.47
CA MET A 75 8.33 14.43 -7.88
C MET A 75 7.67 15.71 -8.43
N THR A 76 7.67 15.82 -9.76
CA THR A 76 6.98 16.91 -10.43
C THR A 76 5.46 16.70 -10.39
N GLU A 77 4.71 17.79 -10.51
CA GLU A 77 3.26 17.74 -10.61
C GLU A 77 2.78 16.91 -11.81
N GLN A 78 3.51 16.95 -12.93
CA GLN A 78 3.22 16.12 -14.10
C GLN A 78 3.34 14.62 -13.76
N ALA A 79 4.42 14.21 -13.10
CA ALA A 79 4.61 12.81 -12.69
C ALA A 79 3.52 12.36 -11.70
N ALA A 80 3.13 13.24 -10.77
CA ALA A 80 2.04 12.96 -9.84
C ALA A 80 0.70 12.74 -10.57
N ASN A 81 0.39 13.57 -11.57
CA ASN A 81 -0.80 13.45 -12.41
C ASN A 81 -0.83 12.17 -13.26
N GLU A 82 0.33 11.61 -13.60
CA GLU A 82 0.39 10.30 -14.26
C GLU A 82 0.11 9.17 -13.25
N LEU A 83 0.69 9.23 -12.06
CA LEU A 83 0.55 8.19 -11.05
C LEU A 83 -0.82 8.17 -10.35
N ILE A 84 -1.52 9.30 -10.24
CA ILE A 84 -2.84 9.36 -9.60
C ILE A 84 -3.86 8.46 -10.32
N THR A 85 -3.71 8.25 -11.63
CA THR A 85 -4.54 7.35 -12.44
C THR A 85 -4.43 5.88 -12.03
N LYS A 86 -3.43 5.53 -11.21
CA LYS A 86 -3.18 4.17 -10.72
C LYS A 86 -3.73 3.94 -9.31
N VAL A 87 -4.24 4.99 -8.64
CA VAL A 87 -4.72 4.94 -7.26
C VAL A 87 -6.15 5.46 -7.15
N ASP A 88 -7.09 4.67 -7.66
CA ASP A 88 -8.51 5.05 -7.74
C ASP A 88 -9.08 5.54 -6.39
N GLY A 89 -9.79 6.66 -6.45
CA GLY A 89 -10.46 7.29 -5.30
C GLY A 89 -9.58 8.23 -4.47
N TRP A 90 -8.29 8.32 -4.78
CA TRP A 90 -7.40 9.35 -4.21
C TRP A 90 -7.47 10.64 -5.03
N ASN A 91 -7.25 11.77 -4.36
CA ASN A 91 -7.20 13.09 -4.99
C ASN A 91 -5.82 13.71 -4.76
N LEU A 92 -5.30 14.41 -5.75
CA LEU A 92 -4.17 15.32 -5.57
C LEU A 92 -4.69 16.63 -5.00
N VAL A 93 -4.13 17.05 -3.87
CA VAL A 93 -4.42 18.34 -3.23
C VAL A 93 -3.12 19.11 -3.06
N ARG A 94 -3.20 20.45 -3.14
CA ARG A 94 -2.08 21.34 -2.85
C ARG A 94 -2.38 22.06 -1.53
N GLU A 95 -1.55 21.82 -0.52
CA GLU A 95 -1.65 22.41 0.81
C GLU A 95 -0.25 22.83 1.27
N ASP A 96 -0.11 24.08 1.74
CA ASP A 96 1.18 24.67 2.16
C ASP A 96 2.29 24.55 1.10
N ASP A 97 1.95 24.87 -0.16
CA ASP A 97 2.82 24.75 -1.35
C ASP A 97 3.31 23.33 -1.69
N ALA A 98 2.92 22.30 -0.92
CA ALA A 98 3.23 20.90 -1.18
C ALA A 98 2.03 20.16 -1.81
N LEU A 99 2.31 19.25 -2.74
CA LEU A 99 1.31 18.29 -3.21
C LEU A 99 1.16 17.16 -2.21
N ARG A 100 -0.08 16.69 -2.01
CA ARG A 100 -0.43 15.57 -1.12
C ARG A 100 -1.51 14.71 -1.77
N LEU A 101 -1.58 13.44 -1.37
CA LEU A 101 -2.66 12.54 -1.73
C LEU A 101 -3.70 12.53 -0.62
N LYS A 102 -4.98 12.69 -0.96
CA LYS A 102 -6.07 12.73 0.02
C LYS A 102 -7.23 11.84 -0.38
N ARG A 103 -7.71 11.04 0.56
CA ARG A 103 -8.91 10.21 0.39
C ARG A 103 -9.75 10.21 1.66
N SER A 104 -11.08 10.27 1.48
CA SER A 104 -12.02 10.31 2.59
C SER A 104 -13.10 9.25 2.48
N TRP A 105 -13.55 8.76 3.64
CA TRP A 105 -14.61 7.78 3.80
C TRP A 105 -15.55 8.19 4.92
N LYS A 106 -16.84 7.88 4.75
CA LYS A 106 -17.83 7.92 5.84
C LYS A 106 -17.97 6.55 6.45
N VAL A 107 -17.63 6.41 7.73
CA VAL A 107 -17.75 5.15 8.49
C VAL A 107 -19.06 5.05 9.24
N LYS A 108 -19.46 3.83 9.64
CA LYS A 108 -20.72 3.57 10.35
C LYS A 108 -20.76 4.18 11.75
N THR A 109 -19.64 4.10 12.47
CA THR A 109 -19.49 4.54 13.86
C THR A 109 -18.08 5.06 14.10
N PHE A 110 -17.87 5.77 15.20
CA PHE A 110 -16.55 6.22 15.64
C PHE A 110 -15.56 5.05 15.79
N THR A 111 -16.00 3.95 16.42
CA THR A 111 -15.18 2.74 16.59
C THR A 111 -14.78 2.09 15.26
N LYS A 112 -15.64 2.14 14.23
CA LYS A 112 -15.28 1.68 12.87
C LYS A 112 -14.27 2.60 12.19
N GLY A 113 -14.23 3.88 12.55
CA GLY A 113 -13.16 4.79 12.16
C GLY A 113 -11.82 4.37 12.76
N LEU A 114 -11.80 4.08 14.07
CA LEU A 114 -10.58 3.59 14.74
C LEU A 114 -10.10 2.23 14.19
N GLU A 115 -11.02 1.32 13.87
CA GLU A 115 -10.70 0.03 13.23
C GLU A 115 -10.05 0.24 11.86
N MET A 116 -10.57 1.17 11.06
CA MET A 116 -9.96 1.54 9.77
C MET A 116 -8.55 2.08 9.95
N PHE A 117 -8.33 2.97 10.93
CA PHE A 117 -6.99 3.48 11.24
C PHE A 117 -6.03 2.41 11.66
N LYS A 118 -6.47 1.42 12.46
CA LYS A 118 -5.60 0.32 12.84
C LYS A 118 -5.11 -0.47 11.64
N LEU A 119 -6.00 -0.79 10.69
CA LEU A 119 -5.63 -1.50 9.46
C LEU A 119 -4.62 -0.69 8.61
N ILE A 120 -4.82 0.62 8.50
CA ILE A 120 -3.91 1.49 7.74
C ILE A 120 -2.58 1.64 8.46
N ALA A 121 -2.59 1.78 9.79
CA ALA A 121 -1.37 1.89 10.60
C ALA A 121 -0.51 0.62 10.49
N ASP A 122 -1.12 -0.56 10.57
CA ASP A 122 -0.39 -1.83 10.42
C ASP A 122 0.28 -1.94 9.04
N LEU A 123 -0.38 -1.46 7.99
CA LEU A 123 0.19 -1.38 6.65
C LEU A 123 1.31 -0.34 6.56
N ALA A 124 1.12 0.84 7.15
CA ALA A 124 2.10 1.93 7.16
C ALA A 124 3.40 1.53 7.87
N GLU A 125 3.29 0.90 9.03
CA GLU A 125 4.42 0.33 9.78
C GLU A 125 5.15 -0.73 8.97
N ALA A 126 4.41 -1.64 8.31
CA ALA A 126 5.02 -2.64 7.46
C ALA A 126 5.81 -2.00 6.31
N GLU A 127 5.32 -0.90 5.73
CA GLU A 127 5.99 -0.15 4.66
C GLU A 127 7.07 0.82 5.14
N GLY A 128 7.10 1.18 6.42
CA GLY A 128 7.96 2.24 6.93
C GLY A 128 7.62 3.62 6.33
N HIS A 129 6.36 3.84 5.95
CA HIS A 129 5.88 5.10 5.38
C HIS A 129 4.53 5.45 6.00
N HIS A 130 4.45 6.60 6.66
CA HIS A 130 3.34 6.91 7.55
C HIS A 130 2.45 8.00 6.97
N PRO A 131 1.14 7.75 6.84
CA PRO A 131 0.19 8.76 6.42
C PRO A 131 -0.34 9.57 7.62
N ASP A 132 -0.87 10.76 7.34
CA ASP A 132 -1.64 11.54 8.29
C ASP A 132 -3.10 11.02 8.34
N LEU A 133 -3.58 10.74 9.56
CA LEU A 133 -4.88 10.12 9.81
C LEU A 133 -5.81 11.07 10.56
N HIS A 134 -6.94 11.45 9.93
CA HIS A 134 -7.88 12.41 10.49
C HIS A 134 -9.28 11.81 10.66
N LEU A 135 -9.82 11.84 11.89
CA LEU A 135 -11.19 11.44 12.20
C LEU A 135 -12.01 12.66 12.63
N VAL A 136 -12.70 13.27 11.66
CA VAL A 136 -13.43 14.53 11.85
C VAL A 136 -14.91 14.26 11.98
N GLY A 137 -15.58 14.98 12.90
CA GLY A 137 -17.04 14.86 13.08
C GLY A 137 -17.48 13.42 13.30
N TRP A 138 -16.74 12.67 14.13
CA TRP A 138 -16.94 11.28 14.56
C TRP A 138 -17.01 10.17 13.50
N ASN A 139 -17.27 10.47 12.22
CA ASN A 139 -17.39 9.46 11.15
C ASN A 139 -16.69 9.79 9.83
N ASN A 140 -16.00 10.92 9.74
CA ASN A 140 -15.26 11.27 8.55
C ASN A 140 -13.81 10.84 8.71
N VAL A 141 -13.47 9.68 8.17
CA VAL A 141 -12.08 9.25 8.08
C VAL A 141 -11.47 9.89 6.84
N THR A 142 -10.40 10.66 7.01
CA THR A 142 -9.57 11.15 5.93
C THR A 142 -8.16 10.65 6.13
N VAL A 143 -7.56 10.14 5.07
CA VAL A 143 -6.15 9.77 5.01
C VAL A 143 -5.47 10.72 4.05
N GLU A 144 -4.37 11.29 4.51
CA GLU A 144 -3.52 12.18 3.75
C GLU A 144 -2.11 11.58 3.69
N ILE A 145 -1.49 11.56 2.50
CA ILE A 145 -0.19 10.92 2.29
C ILE A 145 0.72 11.88 1.53
N TRP A 146 1.89 12.12 2.09
CA TRP A 146 2.99 12.83 1.46
C TRP A 146 4.29 12.53 2.21
N THR A 147 5.42 12.80 1.57
CA THR A 147 6.74 12.55 2.17
C THR A 147 7.26 13.82 2.83
N HIS A 148 7.02 13.96 4.14
CA HIS A 148 7.41 15.14 4.94
C HIS A 148 8.90 15.52 4.78
N ALA A 149 9.79 14.52 4.77
CA ALA A 149 11.24 14.73 4.72
C ALA A 149 11.73 15.50 3.49
N VAL A 150 10.98 15.43 2.38
CA VAL A 150 11.34 16.09 1.11
C VAL A 150 10.35 17.18 0.70
N GLY A 151 9.35 17.49 1.54
CA GLY A 151 8.40 18.58 1.30
C GLY A 151 7.42 18.33 0.14
N GLY A 152 7.12 17.08 -0.21
CA GLY A 152 6.21 16.79 -1.32
C GLY A 152 6.00 15.30 -1.60
N LEU A 153 5.42 15.00 -2.77
CA LEU A 153 5.12 13.63 -3.17
C LEU A 153 6.35 12.88 -3.67
N THR A 154 6.44 11.60 -3.34
CA THR A 154 7.38 10.62 -3.85
C THR A 154 6.63 9.37 -4.30
N GLU A 155 7.31 8.43 -4.96
CA GLU A 155 6.66 7.19 -5.39
C GLU A 155 6.09 6.38 -4.20
N ASN A 156 6.71 6.49 -3.02
CA ASN A 156 6.24 5.84 -1.79
C ASN A 156 4.79 6.21 -1.45
N ASP A 157 4.41 7.46 -1.68
CA ASP A 157 3.06 7.95 -1.39
C ASP A 157 2.01 7.20 -2.22
N PHE A 158 2.32 6.95 -3.50
CA PHE A 158 1.46 6.21 -4.42
C PHE A 158 1.49 4.70 -4.16
N ILE A 159 2.62 4.14 -3.73
CA ILE A 159 2.73 2.73 -3.30
C ILE A 159 1.82 2.49 -2.09
N LEU A 160 1.91 3.33 -1.07
CA LEU A 160 1.09 3.22 0.13
C LEU A 160 -0.41 3.40 -0.21
N ALA A 161 -0.75 4.41 -1.00
CA ALA A 161 -2.12 4.63 -1.49
C ALA A 161 -2.69 3.41 -2.23
N ALA A 162 -1.91 2.79 -3.11
CA ALA A 162 -2.30 1.59 -3.85
C ALA A 162 -2.51 0.39 -2.91
N LYS A 163 -1.68 0.24 -1.87
CA LYS A 163 -1.84 -0.83 -0.87
C LYS A 163 -3.06 -0.61 0.02
N ILE A 164 -3.34 0.64 0.42
CA ILE A 164 -4.56 1.00 1.16
C ILE A 164 -5.81 0.65 0.35
N ASN A 165 -5.80 0.87 -0.97
CA ASN A 165 -6.90 0.45 -1.85
C ASN A 165 -7.18 -1.06 -1.82
N GLY A 166 -6.16 -1.87 -1.52
CA GLY A 166 -6.28 -3.33 -1.39
C GLY A 166 -6.92 -3.79 -0.08
N ILE A 167 -7.14 -2.91 0.90
CA ILE A 167 -7.75 -3.26 2.18
C ILE A 167 -9.27 -3.40 2.02
N SER A 168 -9.81 -4.53 2.48
CA SER A 168 -11.24 -4.81 2.48
C SER A 168 -11.98 -4.00 3.56
N MET A 169 -12.42 -2.78 3.25
CA MET A 169 -13.05 -1.86 4.22
C MET A 169 -14.60 -1.84 4.19
N GLN A 170 -15.26 -2.66 3.38
CA GLN A 170 -16.70 -2.54 3.08
C GLN A 170 -17.60 -2.66 4.32
N ASN A 171 -17.19 -3.48 5.29
CA ASN A 171 -17.91 -3.64 6.55
C ASN A 171 -17.80 -2.41 7.49
N LEU A 172 -16.82 -1.53 7.28
CA LEU A 172 -16.58 -0.31 8.08
C LEU A 172 -17.38 0.88 7.57
N LEU A 173 -17.65 0.92 6.26
CA LEU A 173 -18.25 2.06 5.56
C LEU A 173 -19.75 2.20 5.82
N ARG A 174 -20.20 3.45 5.99
CA ARG A 174 -21.62 3.79 6.00
C ARG A 174 -22.17 3.53 4.59
N ARG A 175 -23.27 2.76 4.49
CA ARG A 175 -23.97 2.58 3.22
C ARG A 175 -24.49 3.93 2.75
N LYS A 176 -24.29 4.27 1.47
CA LYS A 176 -25.04 5.37 0.87
C LYS A 176 -26.51 4.95 0.84
N ALA A 177 -27.42 5.82 1.27
CA ALA A 177 -28.83 5.61 1.04
C ALA A 177 -29.04 5.58 -0.47
N THR A 178 -29.51 4.46 -1.00
CA THR A 178 -30.05 4.39 -2.36
C THR A 178 -31.41 5.08 -2.32
N ASN A 179 -31.51 6.24 -2.96
CA ASN A 179 -32.80 6.87 -3.26
C ASN A 179 -33.42 6.19 -4.48
#